data_AF-U6DPM0-F1
#
_entry.id   AF-U6DPM0-F1
#
_cell.length_a   1.000
_cell.length_b   1.000
_cell.length_c   1.000
_cell.angle_alpha   90.00
_cell.angle_beta   90.00
_cell.angle_gamma   90.00
#
_symmetry.space_group_name_H-M   'P 1'
#
loop_
_entity.id
_entity.type
_entity.pdbx_description
1 polymer ?
#
loop_
_entity_poly.entity_id
_entity_poly.type
_entity_poly.pdbx_seq_one_letter_code
_entity_poly.pdbx_strand_id
1 'polypeptide(L)'
;FTRFLCSSPLEAENPPHGPDCGYGSFHQQYWLDGRIIAVGVIDILPYCVSSVYLYYDPDYSFLSLGVYSALREIGFTRQLHQKTSQLSYYYMGFYIHSCPKMKYKGQYRPSDLLCPETYVWVPIEQCLSLLENSKYCRFNQDPEAVDEGRSKEPDRLQVFHKKAILPYGVYRRQHKAAAEEAAVLQYARLV
;
A
#
# COMPACT_ATOMS: atom_id res chain seq x y z
N PHE A 1 22.08 -7.30 -5.60
CA PHE A 1 21.36 -6.87 -4.38
C PHE A 1 21.70 -7.83 -3.25
N THR A 2 22.57 -7.44 -2.32
CA THR A 2 22.85 -8.21 -1.09
C THR A 2 21.97 -7.67 0.04
N ARG A 3 21.35 -8.54 0.84
CA ARG A 3 20.48 -8.19 2.00
C ARG A 3 19.12 -7.54 1.64
N PHE A 4 18.61 -7.77 0.43
CA PHE A 4 17.25 -7.37 0.06
C PHE A 4 16.24 -8.09 0.95
N LEU A 5 15.30 -7.35 1.55
CA LEU A 5 14.27 -7.87 2.48
C LEU A 5 14.79 -8.46 3.80
N CYS A 6 16.05 -8.19 4.17
CA CYS A 6 16.63 -8.60 5.45
C CYS A 6 16.59 -7.50 6.51
N SER A 7 16.50 -6.23 6.09
CA SER A 7 16.44 -5.07 6.97
C SER A 7 15.08 -4.41 6.80
N SER A 8 14.44 -4.08 7.91
CA SER A 8 13.20 -3.31 7.93
C SER A 8 13.43 -1.98 8.66
N PRO A 9 12.82 -0.88 8.18
CA PRO A 9 12.78 0.37 8.94
C PRO A 9 11.76 0.32 10.09
N LEU A 10 10.90 -0.70 10.16
CA LEU A 10 9.94 -0.86 11.26
C LEU A 10 10.66 -1.37 12.51
N GLU A 11 10.43 -0.69 13.62
CA GLU A 11 10.89 -1.14 14.94
C GLU A 11 9.93 -2.22 15.45
N ALA A 12 10.49 -3.34 15.93
CA ALA A 12 9.68 -4.43 16.46
C ALA A 12 9.18 -4.08 17.86
N GLU A 13 7.88 -4.24 18.09
CA GLU A 13 7.23 -3.88 19.35
C GLU A 13 6.33 -5.01 19.87
N ASN A 14 6.32 -5.20 21.18
CA ASN A 14 5.48 -6.21 21.86
C ASN A 14 4.62 -5.55 22.94
N PRO A 15 3.60 -4.76 22.57
CA PRO A 15 2.74 -4.12 23.55
C PRO A 15 1.83 -5.14 24.25
N PRO A 16 1.39 -4.89 25.49
CA PRO A 16 0.58 -5.84 26.27
C PRO A 16 -0.75 -6.29 25.61
N HIS A 17 -1.29 -5.48 24.71
CA HIS A 17 -2.54 -5.76 23.98
C HIS A 17 -2.31 -6.03 22.47
N GLY A 18 -1.04 -6.23 22.08
CA GLY A 18 -0.65 -6.58 20.72
C GLY A 18 -0.79 -8.07 20.42
N PRO A 19 -0.51 -8.47 19.17
CA PRO A 19 -0.42 -9.88 18.80
C PRO A 19 0.76 -10.56 19.51
N ASP A 20 0.67 -11.86 19.81
CA ASP A 20 1.72 -12.61 20.52
C ASP A 20 3.09 -12.54 19.83
N CYS A 21 3.10 -12.42 18.49
CA CYS A 21 4.30 -12.31 17.68
C CYS A 21 4.91 -10.90 17.66
N GLY A 22 4.20 -9.91 18.19
CA GLY A 22 4.54 -8.50 18.09
C GLY A 22 4.19 -7.86 16.75
N TYR A 23 4.41 -6.54 16.71
CA TYR A 23 4.41 -5.74 15.49
C TYR A 23 5.81 -5.70 14.88
N GLY A 24 5.89 -5.50 13.57
CA GLY A 24 7.15 -5.43 12.82
C GLY A 24 7.10 -6.19 11.50
N SER A 25 8.26 -6.50 10.94
CA SER A 25 8.39 -7.23 9.68
C SER A 25 8.77 -8.69 9.90
N PHE A 26 8.12 -9.59 9.17
CA PHE A 26 8.24 -11.03 9.33
C PHE A 26 8.40 -11.74 7.99
N HIS A 27 9.03 -12.91 8.01
CA HIS A 27 9.06 -13.84 6.89
C HIS A 27 8.13 -15.02 7.16
N GLN A 28 7.07 -15.14 6.36
CA GLN A 28 6.20 -16.29 6.33
C GLN A 28 6.77 -17.35 5.38
N GLN A 29 7.17 -18.49 5.92
CA GLN A 29 7.78 -19.57 5.14
C GLN A 29 6.76 -20.64 4.78
N TYR A 30 6.77 -21.07 3.53
CA TYR A 30 5.93 -22.15 3.03
C TYR A 30 6.79 -23.37 2.76
N TRP A 31 6.56 -24.43 3.54
CA TRP A 31 7.33 -25.66 3.50
C TRP A 31 6.53 -26.78 2.85
N LEU A 32 7.17 -27.54 1.96
CA LEU A 32 6.65 -28.76 1.36
C LEU A 32 7.75 -29.81 1.36
N ASP A 33 7.48 -30.97 1.97
CA ASP A 33 8.41 -32.10 2.08
C ASP A 33 9.82 -31.71 2.57
N GLY A 34 9.86 -30.85 3.58
CA GLY A 34 11.11 -30.38 4.19
C GLY A 34 11.88 -29.32 3.37
N ARG A 35 11.28 -28.79 2.29
CA ARG A 35 11.86 -27.71 1.47
C ARG A 35 11.03 -26.44 1.56
N ILE A 36 11.68 -25.28 1.65
CA ILE A 36 11.00 -23.99 1.50
C ILE A 36 10.71 -23.77 0.02
N ILE A 37 9.44 -23.67 -0.34
CA ILE A 37 8.99 -23.45 -1.71
C ILE A 37 8.51 -22.02 -1.97
N ALA A 38 8.23 -21.25 -0.91
CA ALA A 38 7.91 -19.83 -0.99
C ALA A 38 8.23 -19.10 0.31
N VAL A 39 8.42 -17.78 0.20
CA VAL A 39 8.56 -16.87 1.33
C VAL A 39 7.74 -15.61 1.06
N GLY A 40 6.79 -15.34 1.96
CA GLY A 40 6.09 -14.06 2.05
C GLY A 40 6.82 -13.15 3.02
N VAL A 41 6.98 -11.88 2.66
CA VAL A 41 7.45 -10.81 3.55
C VAL A 41 6.24 -9.98 3.90
N ILE A 42 5.91 -9.96 5.19
CA ILE A 42 4.72 -9.28 5.70
C ILE A 42 5.10 -8.34 6.83
N ASP A 43 4.37 -7.23 6.94
CA ASP A 43 4.42 -6.36 8.10
C ASP A 43 3.15 -6.58 8.93
N ILE A 44 3.31 -6.75 10.24
CA ILE A 44 2.20 -6.79 11.19
C ILE A 44 2.19 -5.42 11.86
N LEU A 45 1.11 -4.67 11.63
CA LEU A 45 0.93 -3.30 12.07
C LEU A 45 -0.30 -3.19 12.98
N PRO A 46 -0.47 -2.10 13.74
CA PRO A 46 -1.55 -1.94 14.70
C PRO A 46 -2.97 -2.13 14.13
N TYR A 47 -3.18 -1.91 12.83
CA TYR A 47 -4.49 -2.02 12.19
C TYR A 47 -4.56 -3.09 11.09
N CYS A 48 -3.42 -3.63 10.66
CA CYS A 48 -3.39 -4.53 9.51
C CYS A 48 -2.21 -5.51 9.47
N VAL A 49 -2.38 -6.58 8.69
CA VAL A 49 -1.26 -7.30 8.09
C VAL A 49 -1.04 -6.74 6.68
N SER A 50 0.18 -6.36 6.35
CA SER A 50 0.54 -5.82 5.03
C SER A 50 1.45 -6.79 4.30
N SER A 51 1.02 -7.23 3.11
CA SER A 51 1.85 -8.04 2.21
C SER A 51 2.83 -7.15 1.47
N VAL A 52 4.12 -7.31 1.76
CA VAL A 52 5.21 -6.49 1.19
C VAL A 52 5.75 -7.15 -0.07
N TYR A 53 6.07 -8.43 0.02
CA TYR A 53 6.71 -9.16 -1.08
C TYR A 53 6.42 -10.65 -0.99
N LEU A 54 6.34 -11.33 -2.14
CA LEU A 54 6.27 -12.78 -2.20
C LEU A 54 7.21 -13.27 -3.31
N TYR A 55 8.02 -14.25 -2.98
CA TYR A 55 8.81 -14.99 -3.95
C TYR A 55 8.70 -16.48 -3.68
N TYR A 56 8.81 -17.26 -4.74
CA TYR A 56 8.61 -18.70 -4.69
C TYR A 56 9.45 -19.40 -5.76
N ASP A 57 9.68 -20.68 -5.54
CA ASP A 57 10.37 -21.56 -6.47
C ASP A 57 9.49 -21.80 -7.72
N PRO A 58 9.93 -21.41 -8.93
CA PRO A 58 9.16 -21.52 -10.17
C PRO A 58 8.66 -22.93 -10.51
N ASP A 59 9.36 -23.97 -10.05
CA ASP A 59 8.95 -25.37 -10.25
C ASP A 59 7.58 -25.66 -9.61
N TYR A 60 7.19 -24.85 -8.62
CA TYR A 60 5.92 -24.93 -7.91
C TYR A 60 4.88 -23.91 -8.40
N SER A 61 5.10 -23.28 -9.56
CA SER A 61 4.17 -22.28 -10.13
C SER A 61 2.75 -22.81 -10.33
N PHE A 62 2.58 -24.10 -10.58
CA PHE A 62 1.27 -24.77 -10.71
C PHE A 62 0.41 -24.69 -9.44
N LEU A 63 1.03 -24.44 -8.27
CA LEU A 63 0.32 -24.27 -7.00
C LEU A 63 -0.31 -22.88 -6.82
N SER A 64 -0.04 -21.93 -7.73
CA SER A 64 -0.57 -20.55 -7.63
C SER A 64 -0.25 -19.89 -6.28
N LEU A 65 1.02 -19.95 -5.87
CA LEU A 65 1.46 -19.58 -4.52
C LEU A 65 1.12 -18.13 -4.12
N GLY A 66 0.96 -17.21 -5.07
CA GLY A 66 0.47 -15.85 -4.79
C GLY A 66 -1.00 -15.75 -4.37
N VAL A 67 -1.85 -16.63 -4.89
CA VAL A 67 -3.26 -16.74 -4.46
C VAL A 67 -3.33 -17.44 -3.11
N TYR A 68 -2.53 -18.51 -2.94
CA TYR A 68 -2.45 -19.25 -1.68
C TYR A 68 -1.93 -18.38 -0.54
N SER A 69 -0.87 -17.59 -0.76
CA SER A 69 -0.31 -16.71 0.27
C SER A 69 -1.37 -15.70 0.73
N ALA A 70 -2.08 -15.06 -0.20
CA ALA A 70 -3.15 -14.12 0.12
C ALA A 70 -4.26 -14.77 0.97
N LEU A 71 -4.69 -15.99 0.66
CA LEU A 71 -5.68 -16.71 1.48
C LEU A 71 -5.15 -17.01 2.89
N ARG A 72 -3.86 -17.37 3.01
CA ARG A 72 -3.21 -17.60 4.30
C ARG A 72 -3.07 -16.31 5.11
N GLU A 73 -2.71 -15.21 4.47
CA GLU A 73 -2.57 -13.89 5.09
C GLU A 73 -3.94 -13.33 5.52
N ILE A 74 -5.02 -13.55 4.76
CA ILE A 74 -6.40 -13.26 5.18
C ILE A 74 -6.77 -14.08 6.43
N GLY A 75 -6.50 -15.39 6.41
CA GLY A 75 -6.75 -16.27 7.55
C GLY A 75 -5.96 -15.85 8.79
N PHE A 76 -4.69 -15.48 8.61
CA PHE A 76 -3.81 -15.01 9.67
C PHE A 76 -4.28 -13.67 10.26
N THR A 77 -4.67 -12.71 9.41
CA THR A 77 -5.26 -11.43 9.83
C THR A 77 -6.47 -11.66 10.72
N ARG A 78 -7.37 -12.59 10.34
CA ARG A 78 -8.54 -12.95 11.15
C ARG A 78 -8.16 -13.58 12.50
N GLN A 79 -7.10 -14.37 12.56
CA GLN A 79 -6.60 -14.93 13.82
C GLN A 79 -6.04 -13.84 14.73
N LEU A 80 -5.25 -12.92 14.19
CA LEU A 80 -4.71 -11.80 14.96
C LEU A 80 -5.82 -10.88 15.47
N HIS A 81 -6.85 -10.62 14.65
CA HIS A 81 -8.02 -9.82 15.00
C HIS A 81 -8.73 -10.33 16.27
N GLN A 82 -8.80 -11.66 16.48
CA GLN A 82 -9.44 -12.25 17.65
C GLN A 82 -8.77 -11.83 18.98
N LYS A 83 -7.48 -11.50 18.94
CA LYS A 83 -6.71 -11.04 20.11
C LYS A 83 -6.60 -9.51 20.14
N THR A 84 -6.40 -8.91 18.97
CA THR A 84 -6.16 -7.49 18.80
C THR A 84 -7.21 -6.94 17.84
N SER A 85 -8.37 -6.54 18.38
CA SER A 85 -9.55 -6.15 17.59
C SER A 85 -9.31 -4.97 16.64
N GLN A 86 -8.37 -4.08 16.97
CA GLN A 86 -7.94 -2.99 16.09
C GLN A 86 -7.27 -3.49 14.79
N LEU A 87 -6.61 -4.64 14.82
CA LEU A 87 -6.02 -5.28 13.64
C LEU A 87 -7.14 -5.97 12.86
N SER A 88 -7.67 -5.29 11.86
CA SER A 88 -8.87 -5.72 11.13
C SER A 88 -8.67 -5.85 9.62
N TYR A 89 -7.58 -5.29 9.10
CA TYR A 89 -7.38 -5.16 7.66
C TYR A 89 -6.23 -6.04 7.16
N TYR A 90 -6.39 -6.53 5.93
CA TYR A 90 -5.30 -7.16 5.20
C TYR A 90 -4.97 -6.30 3.98
N TYR A 91 -3.75 -5.78 3.93
CA TYR A 91 -3.29 -4.91 2.86
C TYR A 91 -2.49 -5.70 1.84
N MET A 92 -3.06 -5.92 0.65
CA MET A 92 -2.40 -6.64 -0.45
C MET A 92 -1.44 -5.78 -1.27
N GLY A 93 -1.21 -4.52 -0.87
CA GLY A 93 -0.50 -3.53 -1.66
C GLY A 93 -1.31 -3.04 -2.86
N PHE A 94 -0.63 -2.54 -3.88
CA PHE A 94 -1.28 -1.95 -5.05
C PHE A 94 -2.19 -2.95 -5.80
N TYR A 95 -3.23 -2.40 -6.42
CA TYR A 95 -4.10 -3.06 -7.39
C TYR A 95 -4.08 -2.27 -8.70
N ILE A 96 -3.59 -2.89 -9.78
CA ILE A 96 -3.60 -2.31 -11.12
C ILE A 96 -4.53 -3.15 -11.96
N HIS A 97 -5.73 -2.62 -12.24
CA HIS A 97 -6.80 -3.36 -12.91
C HIS A 97 -6.39 -3.92 -14.28
N SER A 98 -5.59 -3.16 -15.04
CA SER A 98 -5.07 -3.57 -16.34
C SER A 98 -3.91 -4.56 -16.29
N CYS A 99 -3.37 -4.90 -15.10
CA CYS A 99 -2.28 -5.84 -14.95
C CYS A 99 -2.83 -7.26 -14.69
N PRO A 100 -2.65 -8.23 -15.61
CA PRO A 100 -3.17 -9.59 -15.42
C PRO A 100 -2.66 -10.26 -14.14
N LYS A 101 -1.39 -10.01 -13.78
CA LYS A 101 -0.76 -10.57 -12.56
C LYS A 101 -1.34 -10.03 -11.26
N MET A 102 -2.09 -8.92 -11.29
CA MET A 102 -2.67 -8.29 -10.10
C MET A 102 -4.20 -8.40 -10.07
N LYS A 103 -4.82 -8.86 -11.17
CA LYS A 103 -6.29 -8.95 -11.30
C LYS A 103 -6.92 -9.85 -10.23
N TYR A 104 -6.20 -10.89 -9.79
CA TYR A 104 -6.66 -11.82 -8.74
C TYR A 104 -6.97 -11.14 -7.41
N LYS A 105 -6.26 -10.05 -7.05
CA LYS A 105 -6.49 -9.33 -5.78
C LYS A 105 -7.90 -8.76 -5.69
N GLY A 106 -8.52 -8.43 -6.83
CA GLY A 106 -9.87 -7.89 -6.86
C GLY A 106 -10.99 -8.94 -6.65
N GLN A 107 -10.63 -10.22 -6.52
CA GLN A 107 -11.58 -11.32 -6.33
C GLN A 107 -11.89 -11.60 -4.86
N TYR A 108 -11.11 -11.08 -3.92
CA TYR A 108 -11.35 -11.25 -2.49
C TYR A 108 -12.39 -10.23 -2.00
N ARG A 109 -13.37 -10.70 -1.20
CA ARG A 109 -14.47 -9.87 -0.69
C ARG A 109 -14.76 -10.15 0.79
N PRO A 110 -15.21 -9.11 1.55
CA PRO A 110 -15.27 -7.70 1.14
C PRO A 110 -13.87 -7.09 0.96
N SER A 111 -13.73 -6.08 0.10
CA SER A 111 -12.47 -5.34 -0.09
C SER A 111 -12.70 -3.94 -0.64
N ASP A 112 -11.75 -3.05 -0.38
CA ASP A 112 -11.81 -1.64 -0.74
C ASP A 112 -10.60 -1.24 -1.59
N LEU A 113 -10.77 -0.22 -2.43
CA LEU A 113 -9.69 0.49 -3.12
C LEU A 113 -9.60 1.92 -2.60
N LEU A 114 -8.38 2.44 -2.50
CA LEU A 114 -8.13 3.83 -2.13
C LEU A 114 -8.42 4.73 -3.32
N CYS A 115 -9.30 5.71 -3.15
CA CYS A 115 -9.56 6.72 -4.18
C CYS A 115 -8.30 7.54 -4.46
N PRO A 116 -7.83 7.64 -5.71
CA PRO A 116 -6.57 8.31 -6.03
C PRO A 116 -6.60 9.84 -5.87
N GLU A 117 -7.76 10.44 -5.66
CA GLU A 117 -7.92 11.91 -5.54
C GLU A 117 -8.33 12.38 -4.15
N THR A 118 -8.97 11.52 -3.36
CA THR A 118 -9.54 11.89 -2.05
C THR A 118 -9.00 11.05 -0.91
N TYR A 119 -8.24 9.99 -1.21
CA TYR A 119 -7.68 9.06 -0.23
C TYR A 119 -8.70 8.44 0.73
N VAL A 120 -9.96 8.33 0.28
CA VAL A 120 -11.02 7.58 0.95
C VAL A 120 -11.06 6.15 0.40
N TRP A 121 -11.24 5.17 1.29
CA TRP A 121 -11.48 3.78 0.92
C TRP A 121 -12.90 3.60 0.36
N VAL A 122 -13.01 3.02 -0.84
CA VAL A 122 -14.28 2.78 -1.54
C VAL A 122 -14.41 1.29 -1.85
N PRO A 123 -15.59 0.66 -1.62
CA PRO A 123 -15.80 -0.75 -1.95
C PRO A 123 -15.43 -1.05 -3.40
N ILE A 124 -14.68 -2.13 -3.60
CA ILE A 124 -14.12 -2.47 -4.91
C ILE A 124 -15.20 -2.66 -5.98
N GLU A 125 -16.39 -3.13 -5.60
CA GLU A 125 -17.56 -3.29 -6.47
C GLU A 125 -17.92 -2.01 -7.20
N GLN A 126 -17.80 -0.87 -6.52
CA GLN A 126 -18.11 0.46 -7.07
C GLN A 126 -16.98 0.97 -7.97
N CYS A 127 -15.77 0.45 -7.80
CA CYS A 127 -14.58 0.88 -8.53
C CYS A 127 -14.38 0.12 -9.84
N LEU A 128 -14.74 -1.17 -9.89
CA LEU A 128 -14.44 -2.05 -11.04
C LEU A 128 -15.07 -1.56 -12.34
N SER A 129 -16.33 -1.13 -12.32
CA SER A 129 -17.02 -0.61 -13.52
C SER A 129 -16.34 0.65 -14.08
N LEU A 130 -15.79 1.50 -13.22
CA LEU A 130 -15.04 2.68 -13.62
C LEU A 130 -13.69 2.31 -14.25
N LEU A 131 -13.02 1.29 -13.69
CA LEU A 131 -11.70 0.83 -14.12
C LEU A 131 -11.71 0.07 -15.45
N GLU A 132 -12.83 -0.55 -15.83
CA GLU A 132 -13.00 -1.15 -17.16
C GLU A 132 -13.04 -0.07 -18.27
N ASN A 133 -13.49 1.15 -17.94
CA ASN A 133 -13.61 2.25 -18.90
C ASN A 133 -12.38 3.16 -18.95
N SER A 134 -11.67 3.33 -17.83
CA SER A 134 -10.49 4.20 -17.73
C SER A 134 -9.44 3.64 -16.79
N LYS A 135 -8.17 3.81 -17.16
CA LYS A 135 -7.03 3.43 -16.31
C LYS A 135 -6.91 4.28 -15.04
N TYR A 136 -7.39 5.52 -15.11
CA TYR A 136 -7.42 6.46 -14.00
C TYR A 136 -8.85 6.98 -13.83
N CYS A 137 -9.41 6.80 -12.65
CA CYS A 137 -10.75 7.26 -12.32
C CYS A 137 -10.85 7.58 -10.84
N ARG A 138 -11.59 8.65 -10.56
CA ARG A 138 -11.99 9.01 -9.20
C ARG A 138 -13.05 8.01 -8.73
N PHE A 139 -12.83 7.38 -7.56
CA PHE A 139 -13.79 6.42 -7.01
C PHE A 139 -14.84 7.07 -6.10
N ASN A 140 -14.48 8.16 -5.41
CA ASN A 140 -15.41 8.89 -4.56
C ASN A 140 -16.48 9.58 -5.42
N GLN A 141 -17.75 9.27 -5.14
CA GLN A 141 -18.91 9.76 -5.90
C GLN A 141 -19.27 11.21 -5.58
N ASP A 142 -18.78 11.76 -4.47
CA ASP A 142 -18.94 13.18 -4.15
C ASP A 142 -17.96 14.01 -5.02
N PRO A 143 -18.47 14.84 -5.95
CA PRO A 143 -17.63 15.67 -6.80
C PRO A 143 -16.92 16.79 -6.02
N GLU A 144 -17.47 17.23 -4.88
CA GLU A 144 -16.91 18.30 -4.06
C GLU A 144 -15.91 17.78 -3.02
N ALA A 145 -15.86 16.45 -2.80
CA ALA A 145 -14.89 15.87 -1.89
C ALA A 145 -13.45 16.18 -2.34
N VAL A 146 -12.58 16.48 -1.39
CA VAL A 146 -11.15 16.69 -1.64
C VAL A 146 -10.38 15.85 -0.64
N ASP A 147 -9.10 15.60 -0.94
CA ASP A 147 -8.19 15.10 0.08
C ASP A 147 -8.15 16.07 1.26
N GLU A 148 -8.50 15.60 2.46
CA GLU A 148 -8.46 16.39 3.70
C GLU A 148 -7.02 16.75 4.09
N GLY A 149 -6.04 15.92 3.68
CA GLY A 149 -4.61 16.15 3.86
C GLY A 149 -4.02 17.16 2.90
N ARG A 150 -4.77 17.56 1.86
CA ARG A 150 -4.29 18.44 0.79
C ARG A 150 -3.77 19.76 1.34
N SER A 151 -2.55 20.12 0.96
CA SER A 151 -1.99 21.41 1.36
C SER A 151 -2.78 22.57 0.74
N LYS A 152 -3.31 23.45 1.59
CA LYS A 152 -3.93 24.72 1.17
C LYS A 152 -2.91 25.83 0.95
N GLU A 153 -1.64 25.58 1.29
CA GLU A 153 -0.55 26.55 1.26
C GLU A 153 0.57 26.05 0.34
N PRO A 154 0.55 26.42 -0.96
CA PRO A 154 1.56 25.96 -1.93
C PRO A 154 3.00 26.24 -1.49
N ASP A 155 3.23 27.35 -0.79
CA ASP A 155 4.56 27.74 -0.32
C ASP A 155 5.15 26.79 0.73
N ARG A 156 4.32 25.97 1.39
CA ARG A 156 4.74 24.96 2.37
C ARG A 156 5.06 23.60 1.76
N LEU A 157 4.72 23.38 0.49
CA LEU A 157 5.02 22.12 -0.21
C LEU A 157 6.51 21.85 -0.23
N GLN A 158 6.89 20.61 0.05
CA GLN A 158 8.29 20.20 0.02
C GLN A 158 8.73 19.91 -1.41
N VAL A 159 9.78 20.60 -1.86
CA VAL A 159 10.42 20.40 -3.15
C VAL A 159 11.80 19.81 -2.93
N PHE A 160 12.11 18.72 -3.62
CA PHE A 160 13.44 18.14 -3.64
C PHE A 160 14.26 18.75 -4.78
N HIS A 161 15.26 19.56 -4.44
CA HIS A 161 16.13 20.21 -5.40
C HIS A 161 17.59 20.17 -4.92
N LYS A 162 18.52 19.84 -5.82
CA LYS A 162 19.97 19.72 -5.54
C LYS A 162 20.27 18.90 -4.27
N LYS A 163 19.58 17.77 -4.11
CA LYS A 163 19.73 16.84 -2.96
C LYS A 163 19.30 17.43 -1.61
N ALA A 164 18.53 18.51 -1.60
CA ALA A 164 17.94 19.08 -0.40
C ALA A 164 16.41 19.14 -0.53
N ILE A 165 15.72 18.98 0.59
CA ILE A 165 14.28 19.22 0.70
C ILE A 165 14.08 20.63 1.24
N LEU A 166 13.32 21.46 0.53
CA LEU A 166 12.99 22.81 0.98
C LEU A 166 11.52 23.17 0.67
N PRO A 167 10.91 24.10 1.42
CA PRO A 167 9.59 24.61 1.08
C PRO A 167 9.59 25.32 -0.28
N TYR A 168 8.53 25.15 -1.06
CA TYR A 168 8.38 25.77 -2.37
C TYR A 168 8.48 27.30 -2.31
N GLY A 169 7.99 27.94 -1.25
CA GLY A 169 8.12 29.38 -1.06
C GLY A 169 9.57 29.86 -0.89
N VAL A 170 10.48 29.00 -0.42
CA VAL A 170 11.92 29.26 -0.40
C VAL A 170 12.51 29.05 -1.79
N TYR A 171 12.13 27.95 -2.45
CA TYR A 171 12.56 27.62 -3.80
C TYR A 171 12.23 28.74 -4.81
N ARG A 172 10.97 29.19 -4.82
CA ARG A 172 10.48 30.27 -5.70
C ARG A 172 11.21 31.59 -5.50
N ARG A 173 11.60 31.92 -4.26
CA ARG A 173 12.39 33.14 -3.98
C ARG A 173 13.80 33.06 -4.56
N GLN A 174 14.39 31.87 -4.61
CA GLN A 174 15.73 31.63 -5.15
C GLN A 174 15.73 31.46 -6.67
N HIS A 175 14.60 30.99 -7.24
CA HIS A 175 14.43 30.70 -8.66
C HIS A 175 13.22 31.46 -9.22
N LYS A 176 13.45 32.60 -9.89
CA LYS A 176 12.40 33.45 -10.52
C LYS A 176 11.78 32.84 -11.79
N ALA A 177 11.69 31.51 -11.90
CA ALA A 177 11.19 30.84 -13.10
C ALA A 177 9.68 30.60 -12.99
N ALA A 178 8.87 31.47 -13.62
CA ALA A 178 7.41 31.34 -13.67
C ALA A 178 6.91 30.03 -14.33
N ALA A 179 7.76 29.39 -15.14
CA ALA A 179 7.41 28.15 -15.85
C ALA A 179 7.19 26.95 -14.91
N GLU A 180 7.76 26.95 -13.71
CA GLU A 180 7.66 25.84 -12.75
C GLU A 180 6.49 25.99 -11.78
N GLU A 181 5.95 27.21 -11.63
CA GLU A 181 4.86 27.49 -10.69
C GLU A 181 3.56 26.78 -11.08
N ALA A 182 3.23 26.75 -12.38
CA ALA A 182 2.07 26.02 -12.86
C ALA A 182 2.16 24.51 -12.56
N ALA A 183 3.35 23.91 -12.72
CA ALA A 183 3.58 22.50 -12.44
C ALA A 183 3.51 22.19 -10.94
N VAL A 184 4.09 23.05 -10.10
CA VAL A 184 4.01 22.89 -8.63
C VAL A 184 2.58 23.10 -8.13
N LEU A 185 1.85 24.09 -8.65
CA LEU A 185 0.44 24.30 -8.30
C LEU A 185 -0.47 23.18 -8.82
N GLN A 186 -0.13 22.56 -9.94
CA GLN A 186 -0.82 21.36 -10.41
C GLN A 186 -0.54 20.18 -9.48
N TYR A 187 0.73 19.97 -9.09
CA TYR A 187 1.10 18.93 -8.13
C TYR A 187 0.44 19.15 -6.76
N ALA A 188 0.37 20.39 -6.27
CA ALA A 188 -0.34 20.81 -5.05
C ALA A 188 -1.85 20.50 -5.06
N ARG A 189 -2.43 20.20 -6.22
CA ARG A 189 -3.82 19.74 -6.32
C ARG A 189 -3.96 18.24 -6.07
N LEU A 190 -2.85 17.51 -6.17
CA LEU A 190 -2.74 16.06 -6.07
C LEU A 190 -2.13 15.61 -4.73
N VAL A 191 -1.63 16.54 -3.90
CA VAL A 191 -1.01 16.28 -2.58
C VAL A 191 -1.40 17.32 -1.54
#